data_AF-A0A550GL28-F1
#
_entry.id   AF-A0A550GL28-F1
#
_cell.length_a   1.000
_cell.length_b   1.000
_cell.length_c   1.000
_cell.angle_alpha   90.00
_cell.angle_beta   90.00
_cell.angle_gamma   90.00
#
_symmetry.space_group_name_H-M   'P 1'
#
loop_
_entity.id
_entity.type
_entity.pdbx_description
1 polymer ?
#
loop_
_entity_poly.entity_id
_entity_poly.type
_entity_poly.pdbx_seq_one_letter_code
_entity_poly.pdbx_strand_id
1 'polypeptide(L)' 'MIYAGLSVKIAVPSGKGGTGKTSVAVNLVLSLDRAMAVDCDVEEPNAHIPL' A
#
# COMPACT_ATOMS: atom_id res chain seq x y z
N MET A 1 8.78 16.92 23.53
CA MET A 1 9.70 16.50 22.46
C MET A 1 8.90 15.65 21.47
N ILE A 2 8.14 16.29 20.58
CA ILE A 2 7.40 15.60 19.53
C ILE A 2 8.42 15.15 18.49
N TYR A 3 8.76 13.86 18.48
CA TYR A 3 9.43 13.28 17.32
C TYR A 3 8.47 13.48 16.14
N ALA A 4 8.73 14.49 15.31
CA ALA A 4 8.14 14.57 13.98
C ALA A 4 8.73 13.41 13.19
N GLY A 5 8.17 12.21 13.40
CA GLY A 5 8.61 10.99 12.74
C GLY A 5 8.48 11.18 11.24
N LEU A 6 9.55 10.87 10.51
CA LEU A 6 9.58 10.96 9.07
C LEU A 6 8.43 10.11 8.50
N SER A 7 7.48 10.76 7.84
CA SER A 7 6.38 10.06 7.16
C SER A 7 6.81 9.72 5.75
N VAL A 8 6.95 8.44 5.44
CA VAL A 8 7.38 7.95 4.12
C VAL A 8 6.14 7.53 3.32
N LYS A 9 6.05 7.99 2.06
CA LYS A 9 5.01 7.58 1.12
C LYS A 9 5.64 6.71 0.04
N ILE A 10 5.08 5.53 -0.17
CA ILE A 10 5.55 4.56 -1.17
C ILE A 10 4.44 4.35 -2.19
N ALA A 11 4.76 4.55 -3.47
CA ALA A 11 3.85 4.25 -4.56
C ALA A 11 4.18 2.86 -5.14
N VAL A 12 3.14 2.06 -5.40
CA VAL A 12 3.26 0.73 -6.02
C VAL A 12 2.58 0.75 -7.39
N PRO A 13 3.27 1.22 -8.45
CA PRO A 13 2.71 1.28 -9.80
C PRO A 13 2.81 -0.07 -10.53
N SER A 14 2.08 -0.23 -11.63
CA SER A 14 2.33 -1.26 -12.65
C SER A 14 1.68 -0.91 -13.97
N GLY A 15 2.31 -1.37 -15.06
CA GLY A 15 1.88 -1.12 -16.43
C GLY A 15 0.82 -2.09 -16.96
N LYS A 16 0.42 -3.14 -16.22
CA LYS A 16 -0.63 -4.08 -16.66
C LYS A 16 -1.37 -4.71 -15.47
N GLY A 17 -2.66 -5.03 -15.66
CA GLY A 17 -3.46 -5.83 -14.73
C GLY A 17 -2.89 -7.23 -14.50
N GLY A 18 -3.11 -7.81 -13.31
CA GLY A 18 -2.66 -9.16 -12.97
C GLY A 18 -1.16 -9.32 -12.62
N THR A 19 -0.41 -8.22 -12.47
CA THR A 19 1.03 -8.23 -12.13
C THR A 19 1.33 -8.30 -10.63
N GLY A 20 0.28 -8.36 -9.79
CA GLY A 20 0.42 -8.53 -8.34
C GLY A 20 0.68 -7.25 -7.53
N LYS A 21 0.48 -6.05 -8.10
CA LYS A 21 0.60 -4.75 -7.40
C LYS A 21 -0.03 -4.76 -6.01
N THR A 22 -1.30 -5.15 -5.95
CA THR A 22 -2.09 -5.15 -4.71
C THR A 22 -1.52 -6.11 -3.70
N SER A 23 -1.11 -7.31 -4.12
CA SER A 23 -0.47 -8.30 -3.24
C SER A 23 0.83 -7.78 -2.63
N VAL A 24 1.65 -7.06 -3.42
CA VAL A 24 2.87 -6.43 -2.91
C VAL A 24 2.54 -5.30 -1.93
N ALA A 25 1.60 -4.42 -2.27
CA ALA A 25 1.20 -3.30 -1.42
C ALA A 25 0.65 -3.79 -0.06
N VAL A 26 -0.23 -4.79 -0.07
CA VAL A 26 -0.79 -5.40 1.15
C VAL A 26 0.29 -6.03 2.01
N ASN A 27 1.14 -6.90 1.44
CA ASN A 27 2.18 -7.57 2.23
C ASN A 27 3.21 -6.59 2.80
N LEU A 28 3.50 -5.50 2.07
CA LEU A 28 4.37 -4.44 2.57
C LEU A 28 3.77 -3.77 3.81
N VAL A 29 2.47 -3.47 3.80
CA VAL A 29 1.79 -2.89 4.96
C VAL A 29 1.73 -3.86 6.13
N LEU A 30 1.38 -5.13 5.88
CA LEU A 30 1.32 -6.18 6.91
C LEU A 30 2.69 -6.47 7.58
N SER A 31 3.79 -6.12 6.91
CA SER A 31 5.15 -6.32 7.42
C SER A 31 5.66 -5.13 8.25
N LEU A 32 4.87 -4.07 8.43
CA LEU A 32 5.27 -2.82 9.11
C LEU A 32 4.30 -2.46 10.23
N ASP A 33 4.82 -2.08 11.40
CA ASP A 33 4.00 -1.74 12.59
C ASP A 33 3.12 -0.48 12.43
N ARG A 34 3.48 0.44 11.52
CA ARG A 34 2.79 1.73 11.33
C ARG A 34 2.68 2.08 9.86
N ALA A 35 1.94 1.27 9.11
CA ALA A 35 1.68 1.50 7.70
C ALA A 35 0.18 1.40 7.40
N MET A 36 -0.23 2.09 6.34
CA MET A 36 -1.59 2.03 5.79
C MET A 36 -1.47 1.96 4.27
N ALA A 37 -2.29 1.11 3.64
CA ALA A 37 -2.47 1.11 2.20
C ALA A 37 -3.59 2.08 1.81
N VAL A 38 -3.39 2.80 0.71
CA VAL A 38 -4.46 3.55 0.05
C VAL A 38 -4.56 3.01 -1.37
N ASP A 39 -5.71 2.43 -1.71
CA ASP A 39 -5.95 1.89 -3.04
C ASP A 39 -6.41 3.01 -3.97
N CYS A 40 -5.54 3.40 -4.90
CA CYS A 40 -5.82 4.39 -5.94
C CYS A 40 -6.07 3.73 -7.31
N ASP A 41 -6.14 2.40 -7.38
CA ASP A 41 -6.44 1.67 -8.62
C ASP A 41 -7.96 1.70 -8.87
N VAL A 42 -8.37 2.52 -9.84
CA VAL A 42 -9.80 2.71 -10.19
C VAL A 42 -10.35 1.52 -10.99
N GLU A 43 -9.49 0.79 -11.72
CA GLU A 43 -9.94 -0.29 -12.61
C GLU A 43 -10.15 -1.61 -11.86
N GLU A 44 -9.32 -1.90 -10.86
CA GLU A 44 -9.39 -3.14 -10.07
C GLU A 44 -9.10 -2.86 -8.58
N PRO A 45 -10.07 -2.30 -7.82
CA PRO A 45 -9.91 -2.07 -6.39
C PRO A 45 -9.87 -3.42 -5.67
N ASN A 46 -8.68 -3.88 -5.30
CA ASN A 46 -8.45 -5.24 -4.81
C ASN A 46 -7.92 -5.26 -3.37
N ALA A 47 -7.79 -4.11 -2.71
CA ALA A 47 -7.41 -4.00 -1.30
C ALA A 47 -8.56 -4.39 -0.34
N HIS A 48 -9.21 -5.53 -0.57
CA HIS A 48 -10.37 -6.03 0.19
C HIS A 48 -10.02 -6.63 1.56
N ILE A 49 -8.75 -6.56 1.97
CA ILE A 49 -8.32 -6.98 3.30
C ILE A 49 -8.54 -5.78 4.22
N PRO A 50 -9.23 -5.93 5.37
CA PRO A 50 -9.34 -4.83 6.33
C PRO A 50 -7.93 -4.52 6.85
N LEU A 51 -7.35 -3.44 6.32
CA LEU A 51 -6.11 -2.79 6.77
C LEU A 51 -6.47 -1.50 7.49
#